data_AF-A0A6L8FD89-F1
#
_entry.id   AF-A0A6L8FD89-F1
#
_cell.length_a   1.000
_cell.length_b   1.000
_cell.length_c   1.000
_cell.angle_alpha   90.00
_cell.angle_beta   90.00
_cell.angle_gamma   90.00
#
_symmetry.space_group_name_H-M   'P 1'
#
loop_
_entity.id
_entity.type
_entity.pdbx_description
1 polymer ?
#
loop_
_entity_poly.entity_id
_entity_poly.type
_entity_poly.pdbx_seq_one_letter_code
_entity_poly.pdbx_strand_id
1 'polypeptide(L)'
;MNEENQAGATPAPAGLKAQIDLPAPVAVWVFAAHAIAVLSPLVLLWAVHAKWDYVAGQANAPGFFYVAVAFMMASGSFEFAQNTADRWYLRSGMGSTTSPALADFLFYMCNALSMMALITACMGVIWWLLVLCVLLAGLFAFLYLTGRPPYAAFGVLGFVSTLALFFTFDNPIVFLQLVTGQLTLYFFTLLLKTRAQSLHGCVALVSTSGLWVIAWAIYSSASGTPPGWVLLVVLAVAAGGVALALKPRLAKLRATPRG
;
A
#
# COMPACT_ATOMS: atom_id res chain seq x y z
N MET A 1 43.12 21.60 -39.46
CA MET A 1 43.56 20.63 -38.43
C MET A 1 43.26 21.25 -37.07
N ASN A 2 42.28 20.67 -36.37
CA ASN A 2 42.20 20.57 -34.91
C ASN A 2 40.94 19.74 -34.63
N GLU A 3 41.02 18.46 -35.01
CA GLU A 3 40.25 17.40 -34.36
C GLU A 3 41.00 17.08 -33.07
N GLU A 4 40.41 17.35 -31.91
CA GLU A 4 40.62 16.63 -30.64
C GLU A 4 40.00 17.45 -29.49
N ASN A 5 38.73 17.17 -29.20
CA ASN A 5 38.18 17.17 -27.84
C ASN A 5 36.72 16.68 -27.89
N GLN A 6 36.51 15.46 -28.38
CA GLN A 6 35.33 14.68 -28.01
C GLN A 6 35.73 13.82 -26.81
N ALA A 7 35.73 14.45 -25.63
CA ALA A 7 35.72 13.72 -24.37
C ALA A 7 34.53 12.75 -24.42
N GLY A 8 34.83 11.45 -24.29
CA GLY A 8 33.90 10.35 -24.52
C GLY A 8 32.55 10.56 -23.83
N ALA A 9 31.52 10.83 -24.63
CA ALA A 9 30.15 10.68 -24.21
C ALA A 9 29.93 9.17 -24.01
N THR A 10 29.93 8.71 -22.76
CA THR A 10 29.41 7.39 -22.43
C THR A 10 28.02 7.26 -23.06
N PRO A 11 27.77 6.26 -23.91
CA PRO A 11 26.47 6.12 -24.56
C PRO A 11 25.38 6.04 -23.50
N ALA A 12 24.29 6.77 -23.71
CA ALA A 12 23.14 6.73 -22.82
C ALA A 12 22.73 5.26 -22.63
N PRO A 13 22.46 4.82 -21.39
CA PRO A 13 22.09 3.44 -21.14
C PRO A 13 20.86 3.08 -21.99
N ALA A 14 20.96 2.02 -22.77
CA ALA A 14 19.88 1.49 -23.59
C ALA A 14 19.18 0.32 -22.88
N GLY A 15 17.91 0.07 -23.21
CA GLY A 15 17.12 -1.04 -22.63
C GLY A 15 16.76 -0.83 -21.15
N LEU A 16 16.72 -1.91 -20.36
CA LEU A 16 16.28 -1.89 -18.96
C LEU A 16 17.07 -0.90 -18.08
N LYS A 17 18.37 -0.69 -18.38
CA LYS A 17 19.23 0.26 -17.65
C LYS A 17 18.82 1.72 -17.87
N ALA A 18 18.12 2.03 -18.97
CA ALA A 18 17.56 3.36 -19.19
C ALA A 18 16.41 3.65 -18.21
N GLN A 19 15.72 2.61 -17.73
CA GLN A 19 14.45 2.72 -17.02
C GLN A 19 14.58 2.53 -15.49
N ILE A 20 15.75 2.14 -15.00
CA ILE A 20 15.98 1.78 -13.59
C ILE A 20 17.28 2.41 -13.11
N ASP A 21 17.18 3.37 -12.18
CA ASP A 21 18.32 4.07 -11.56
C ASP A 21 18.77 3.43 -10.23
N LEU A 22 18.55 2.12 -10.07
CA LEU A 22 18.87 1.38 -8.84
C LEU A 22 20.01 0.38 -9.06
N PRO A 23 20.93 0.22 -8.08
CA PRO A 23 21.87 -0.89 -8.07
C PRO A 23 21.13 -2.23 -8.07
N ALA A 24 21.64 -3.22 -8.81
CA ALA A 24 21.00 -4.52 -9.01
C ALA A 24 20.40 -5.18 -7.75
N PRO A 25 21.11 -5.30 -6.60
CA PRO A 25 20.51 -5.94 -5.42
C PRO A 25 19.32 -5.17 -4.85
N VAL A 26 19.37 -3.83 -4.92
CA VAL A 26 18.27 -2.97 -4.47
C VAL A 26 17.10 -3.03 -5.45
N ALA A 27 17.40 -3.03 -6.75
CA ALA A 27 16.39 -3.21 -7.80
C ALA A 27 15.63 -4.52 -7.58
N VAL A 28 16.32 -5.66 -7.48
CA VAL A 28 15.68 -6.99 -7.26
C VAL A 28 14.76 -6.96 -6.05
N TRP A 29 15.22 -6.41 -4.91
CA TRP A 29 14.40 -6.29 -3.71
C TRP A 29 13.15 -5.42 -3.92
N VAL A 30 13.33 -4.22 -4.47
CA VAL A 30 12.23 -3.27 -4.70
C VAL A 30 11.21 -3.86 -5.69
N PHE A 31 11.66 -4.43 -6.80
CA PHE A 31 10.78 -5.06 -7.79
C PHE A 31 10.04 -6.26 -7.22
N ALA A 32 10.72 -7.13 -6.46
CA ALA A 32 10.06 -8.28 -5.82
C ALA A 32 8.97 -7.82 -4.85
N ALA A 33 9.25 -6.80 -4.02
CA ALA A 33 8.27 -6.25 -3.10
C ALA A 33 7.04 -5.66 -3.82
N HIS A 34 7.23 -4.95 -4.94
CA HIS A 34 6.12 -4.41 -5.73
C HIS A 34 5.35 -5.49 -6.50
N ALA A 35 6.04 -6.51 -7.01
CA ALA A 35 5.38 -7.65 -7.63
C ALA A 35 4.49 -8.38 -6.60
N ILE A 36 4.98 -8.56 -5.38
CA ILE A 36 4.18 -9.06 -4.26
C ILE A 36 2.99 -8.13 -4.02
N ALA A 37 3.20 -6.81 -3.94
CA ALA A 37 2.12 -5.85 -3.70
C ALA A 37 1.01 -5.90 -4.76
N VAL A 38 1.35 -6.01 -6.04
CA VAL A 38 0.40 -6.13 -7.15
C VAL A 38 -0.38 -7.45 -7.12
N LEU A 39 0.26 -8.54 -6.66
CA LEU A 39 -0.34 -9.87 -6.63
C LEU A 39 -1.10 -10.18 -5.34
N SER A 40 -0.77 -9.53 -4.23
CA SER A 40 -1.41 -9.71 -2.92
C SER A 40 -2.95 -9.62 -2.92
N PRO A 41 -3.62 -8.77 -3.73
CA PRO A 41 -5.08 -8.78 -3.81
C PRO A 41 -5.67 -10.13 -4.20
N LEU A 42 -4.92 -10.99 -4.90
CA LEU A 42 -5.34 -12.34 -5.25
C LEU A 42 -5.50 -13.24 -4.02
N VAL A 43 -4.80 -12.96 -2.91
CA VAL A 43 -4.97 -13.69 -1.64
C VAL A 43 -6.34 -13.38 -1.04
N LEU A 44 -6.77 -12.12 -1.08
CA LEU A 44 -8.12 -11.73 -0.66
C LEU A 44 -9.18 -12.34 -1.57
N LEU A 45 -8.95 -12.28 -2.90
CA LEU A 45 -9.83 -12.92 -3.89
C LEU A 45 -10.03 -14.40 -3.58
N TRP A 46 -8.93 -15.12 -3.35
CA TRP A 46 -8.96 -16.53 -2.99
C TRP A 46 -9.73 -16.78 -1.70
N ALA A 47 -9.46 -16.01 -0.64
CA ALA A 47 -10.14 -16.19 0.65
C ALA A 47 -11.66 -15.97 0.55
N VAL A 48 -12.08 -14.92 -0.17
CA VAL A 48 -13.49 -14.61 -0.42
C VAL A 48 -14.15 -15.72 -1.24
N HIS A 49 -13.50 -16.17 -2.31
CA HIS A 49 -14.06 -17.20 -3.18
C HIS A 49 -14.13 -18.57 -2.48
N ALA A 50 -13.06 -18.98 -1.80
CA ALA A 50 -12.97 -20.25 -1.10
C ALA A 50 -13.92 -20.35 0.11
N LYS A 51 -14.31 -19.21 0.69
CA LYS A 51 -15.23 -19.12 1.84
C LYS A 51 -16.49 -18.34 1.50
N TRP A 52 -16.95 -18.45 0.24
CA TRP A 52 -18.06 -17.65 -0.27
C TRP A 52 -19.33 -17.77 0.57
N ASP A 53 -19.77 -18.98 0.93
CA ASP A 53 -21.00 -19.17 1.70
C ASP A 53 -20.94 -18.47 3.07
N TYR A 54 -19.77 -18.54 3.73
CA TYR A 54 -19.53 -17.82 4.96
C TYR A 54 -19.57 -16.30 4.73
N VAL A 55 -18.84 -15.79 3.74
CA VAL A 55 -18.79 -14.36 3.42
C VAL A 55 -20.18 -13.82 3.06
N ALA A 56 -20.94 -14.54 2.24
CA ALA A 56 -22.28 -14.16 1.83
C ALA A 56 -23.30 -14.22 2.98
N GLY A 57 -23.09 -15.09 3.97
CA GLY A 57 -23.91 -15.15 5.18
C GLY A 57 -23.63 -14.02 6.18
N GLN A 58 -22.43 -13.42 6.15
CA GLN A 58 -22.03 -12.36 7.09
C GLN A 58 -22.12 -10.94 6.49
N ALA A 59 -21.75 -10.80 5.22
CA ALA A 59 -21.59 -9.50 4.56
C ALA A 59 -22.90 -9.01 3.93
N ASN A 60 -23.09 -7.69 3.89
CA ASN A 60 -24.29 -7.10 3.32
C ASN A 60 -24.35 -7.17 1.79
N ALA A 61 -23.25 -6.87 1.11
CA ALA A 61 -23.15 -6.86 -0.34
C ALA A 61 -21.86 -7.60 -0.79
N PRO A 62 -21.77 -8.92 -0.57
CA PRO A 62 -20.52 -9.68 -0.67
C PRO A 62 -19.81 -9.57 -2.03
N GLY A 63 -20.55 -9.31 -3.11
CA GLY A 63 -19.97 -9.08 -4.44
C GLY A 63 -18.97 -7.91 -4.49
N PHE A 64 -19.09 -6.92 -3.60
CA PHE A 64 -18.17 -5.79 -3.55
C PHE A 64 -16.76 -6.15 -3.05
N PHE A 65 -16.55 -7.34 -2.45
CA PHE A 65 -15.18 -7.81 -2.20
C PHE A 65 -14.39 -8.03 -3.50
N TYR A 66 -15.03 -8.52 -4.56
CA TYR A 66 -14.40 -8.66 -5.88
C TYR A 66 -14.08 -7.28 -6.50
N VAL A 67 -14.98 -6.31 -6.31
CA VAL A 67 -14.76 -4.92 -6.74
C VAL A 67 -13.58 -4.29 -5.99
N ALA A 68 -13.47 -4.54 -4.67
CA ALA A 68 -12.33 -4.09 -3.87
C ALA A 68 -11.01 -4.65 -4.41
N VAL A 69 -10.95 -5.95 -4.69
CA VAL A 69 -9.77 -6.60 -5.30
C VAL A 69 -9.40 -5.94 -6.63
N ALA A 70 -10.38 -5.70 -7.51
CA ALA A 70 -10.12 -5.06 -8.80
C ALA A 70 -9.49 -3.68 -8.63
N PHE A 71 -10.01 -2.86 -7.71
CA PHE A 71 -9.42 -1.56 -7.39
C PHE A 71 -8.02 -1.67 -6.77
N MET A 72 -7.76 -2.66 -5.90
CA MET A 72 -6.43 -2.86 -5.33
C MET A 72 -5.40 -3.26 -6.40
N MET A 73 -5.77 -4.12 -7.35
CA MET A 73 -4.89 -4.49 -8.47
C MET A 73 -4.63 -3.30 -9.40
N ALA A 74 -5.67 -2.52 -9.70
CA ALA A 74 -5.52 -1.29 -10.48
C ALA A 74 -4.59 -0.30 -9.76
N SER A 75 -4.75 -0.14 -8.45
CA SER A 75 -3.90 0.70 -7.62
C SER A 75 -2.43 0.30 -7.74
N GLY A 76 -2.08 -0.97 -7.49
CA GLY A 76 -0.70 -1.45 -7.62
C GLY A 76 -0.12 -1.27 -9.03
N SER A 77 -0.95 -1.34 -10.06
CA SER A 77 -0.53 -1.07 -11.45
C SER A 77 -0.15 0.40 -11.66
N PHE A 78 -0.92 1.33 -11.10
CA PHE A 78 -0.60 2.76 -11.16
C PHE A 78 0.63 3.13 -10.32
N GLU A 79 0.82 2.49 -9.17
CA GLU A 79 2.05 2.62 -8.38
C GLU A 79 3.27 2.16 -9.19
N PHE A 80 3.18 1.01 -9.86
CA PHE A 80 4.24 0.50 -10.71
C PHE A 80 4.54 1.46 -11.88
N ALA A 81 3.50 2.01 -12.50
CA ALA A 81 3.63 2.99 -13.59
C ALA A 81 4.31 4.27 -13.12
N GLN A 82 3.90 4.83 -11.98
CA GLN A 82 4.53 6.03 -11.41
C GLN A 82 5.99 5.77 -11.05
N ASN A 83 6.27 4.65 -10.37
CA ASN A 83 7.63 4.28 -10.01
C ASN A 83 8.52 4.05 -11.23
N THR A 84 7.98 3.52 -12.32
CA THR A 84 8.68 3.40 -13.60
C THR A 84 8.99 4.77 -14.21
N ALA A 85 8.05 5.72 -14.16
CA ALA A 85 8.28 7.09 -14.60
C ALA A 85 9.39 7.79 -13.79
N ASP A 86 9.46 7.49 -12.49
CA ASP A 86 10.51 8.00 -11.59
C ASP A 86 11.79 7.14 -11.61
N ARG A 87 11.91 6.21 -12.58
CA ARG A 87 13.04 5.29 -12.76
C ARG A 87 13.40 4.52 -11.49
N TRP A 88 12.38 4.22 -10.68
CA TRP A 88 12.43 3.48 -9.43
C TRP A 88 13.27 4.13 -8.32
N TYR A 89 13.63 5.41 -8.49
CA TYR A 89 14.48 6.12 -7.55
C TYR A 89 13.71 7.27 -6.90
N LEU A 90 13.28 7.09 -5.66
CA LEU A 90 12.40 8.04 -4.98
C LEU A 90 13.18 9.18 -4.30
N ARG A 91 12.79 10.44 -4.56
CA ARG A 91 13.30 11.64 -3.88
C ARG A 91 12.16 12.62 -3.67
N SER A 92 12.26 13.45 -2.62
CA SER A 92 11.32 14.56 -2.39
C SER A 92 11.13 15.39 -3.66
N GLY A 93 9.88 15.74 -3.95
CA GLY A 93 9.49 16.52 -5.13
C GLY A 93 9.17 15.68 -6.37
N MET A 94 9.26 14.35 -6.30
CA MET A 94 8.81 13.45 -7.37
C MET A 94 7.34 13.06 -7.21
N GLY A 95 6.73 12.61 -8.30
CA GLY A 95 5.33 12.17 -8.36
C GLY A 95 5.01 11.09 -7.32
N SER A 96 5.90 10.11 -7.20
CA SER A 96 5.88 9.03 -6.20
C SER A 96 6.13 9.44 -4.74
N THR A 97 6.32 10.73 -4.44
CA THR A 97 6.71 11.17 -3.08
C THR A 97 5.88 12.30 -2.51
N THR A 98 6.00 13.51 -3.07
CA THR A 98 5.42 14.73 -2.48
C THR A 98 4.88 15.69 -3.52
N SER A 99 4.99 15.39 -4.81
CA SER A 99 4.46 16.21 -5.89
C SER A 99 3.28 15.51 -6.54
N PRO A 100 2.16 16.21 -6.83
CA PRO A 100 1.05 15.60 -7.53
C PRO A 100 1.46 15.04 -8.89
N ALA A 101 1.10 13.78 -9.15
CA ALA A 101 1.26 13.14 -10.45
C ALA A 101 0.03 12.29 -10.77
N LEU A 102 -0.31 12.12 -12.05
CA LEU A 102 -1.52 11.41 -12.46
C LEU A 102 -1.53 9.96 -12.00
N ALA A 103 -0.43 9.23 -12.20
CA ALA A 103 -0.38 7.82 -11.81
C ALA A 103 -0.39 7.66 -10.28
N ASP A 104 0.31 8.52 -9.53
CA ASP A 104 0.24 8.54 -8.07
C ASP A 104 -1.18 8.89 -7.55
N PHE A 105 -1.84 9.88 -8.15
CA PHE A 105 -3.23 10.22 -7.86
C PHE A 105 -4.16 9.01 -8.08
N LEU A 106 -4.03 8.34 -9.23
CA LEU A 106 -4.84 7.16 -9.55
C LEU A 106 -4.54 5.99 -8.62
N PHE A 107 -3.28 5.79 -8.20
CA PHE A 107 -2.91 4.82 -7.17
C PHE A 107 -3.69 5.04 -5.88
N TYR A 108 -3.68 6.27 -5.33
CA TYR A 108 -4.39 6.56 -4.10
C TYR A 108 -5.92 6.53 -4.28
N MET A 109 -6.45 7.04 -5.39
CA MET A 109 -7.88 7.00 -5.66
C MET A 109 -8.40 5.56 -5.76
N CYS A 110 -7.67 4.68 -6.44
CA CYS A 110 -8.02 3.25 -6.48
C CYS A 110 -7.95 2.62 -5.08
N ASN A 111 -6.99 2.97 -4.23
CA ASN A 111 -7.00 2.51 -2.84
C ASN A 111 -8.24 3.02 -2.08
N ALA A 112 -8.59 4.30 -2.20
CA ALA A 112 -9.78 4.85 -1.55
C ALA A 112 -11.06 4.14 -2.02
N LEU A 113 -11.20 3.92 -3.33
CA LEU A 113 -12.32 3.17 -3.92
C LEU A 113 -12.35 1.72 -3.45
N SER A 114 -11.19 1.08 -3.24
CA SER A 114 -11.13 -0.27 -2.69
C SER A 114 -11.64 -0.32 -1.24
N MET A 115 -11.27 0.67 -0.41
CA MET A 115 -11.77 0.79 0.97
C MET A 115 -13.28 1.05 0.98
N MET A 116 -13.77 1.89 0.08
CA MET A 116 -15.20 2.11 -0.11
C MET A 116 -15.92 0.81 -0.51
N ALA A 117 -15.36 0.04 -1.43
CA ALA A 117 -15.92 -1.24 -1.83
C ALA A 117 -15.95 -2.25 -0.67
N LEU A 118 -14.90 -2.32 0.16
CA LEU A 118 -14.91 -3.13 1.39
C LEU A 118 -16.01 -2.67 2.37
N ILE A 119 -16.16 -1.36 2.57
CA ILE A 119 -17.21 -0.80 3.44
C ILE A 119 -18.59 -1.14 2.89
N THR A 120 -18.81 -1.01 1.57
CA THR A 120 -20.08 -1.40 0.93
C THR A 120 -20.33 -2.89 1.07
N ALA A 121 -19.31 -3.73 0.91
CA ALA A 121 -19.45 -5.16 1.09
C ALA A 121 -19.93 -5.52 2.51
N CYS A 122 -19.33 -4.91 3.52
CA CYS A 122 -19.63 -5.15 4.93
C CYS A 122 -20.92 -4.47 5.43
N MET A 123 -21.15 -3.21 5.04
CA MET A 123 -22.12 -2.29 5.65
C MET A 123 -22.94 -1.50 4.60
N GLY A 124 -23.14 -2.04 3.39
CA GLY A 124 -23.81 -1.36 2.27
C GLY A 124 -25.24 -0.84 2.53
N VAL A 125 -25.93 -1.35 3.55
CA VAL A 125 -27.25 -0.86 3.97
C VAL A 125 -27.21 0.49 4.70
N ILE A 126 -26.05 0.90 5.22
CA ILE A 126 -25.90 2.14 5.98
C ILE A 126 -25.62 3.28 5.00
N TRP A 127 -26.66 3.80 4.36
CA TRP A 127 -26.54 4.79 3.27
C TRP A 127 -25.73 6.05 3.66
N TRP A 128 -25.89 6.56 4.87
CA TRP A 128 -25.18 7.77 5.32
C TRP A 128 -23.68 7.53 5.45
N LEU A 129 -23.28 6.29 5.78
CA LEU A 129 -21.88 5.88 5.84
C LEU A 129 -21.27 5.88 4.43
N LEU A 130 -22.01 5.40 3.43
CA LEU A 130 -21.58 5.43 2.04
C LEU A 130 -21.40 6.87 1.54
N VAL A 131 -22.35 7.77 1.86
CA VAL A 131 -22.23 9.20 1.54
C VAL A 131 -20.99 9.80 2.19
N LEU A 132 -20.75 9.52 3.48
CA LEU A 132 -19.55 9.98 4.17
C LEU A 132 -18.27 9.48 3.48
N CYS A 133 -18.24 8.23 3.05
CA CYS A 133 -17.07 7.67 2.37
C CYS A 133 -16.82 8.33 1.01
N VAL A 134 -17.88 8.62 0.23
CA VAL A 134 -17.78 9.40 -1.01
C VAL A 134 -17.21 10.80 -0.74
N LEU A 135 -17.71 11.47 0.29
CA LEU A 135 -17.22 12.80 0.69
C LEU A 135 -15.74 12.76 1.12
N LEU A 136 -15.32 11.73 1.87
CA LEU A 136 -13.93 11.55 2.28
C LEU A 136 -13.01 11.28 1.07
N ALA A 137 -13.44 10.46 0.11
CA ALA A 137 -12.69 10.22 -1.12
C ALA A 137 -12.59 11.50 -1.98
N GLY A 138 -13.67 12.27 -2.08
CA GLY A 138 -13.67 13.57 -2.74
C GLY A 138 -12.76 14.60 -2.05
N LEU A 139 -12.78 14.64 -0.72
CA LEU A 139 -11.89 15.48 0.08
C LEU A 139 -10.43 15.08 -0.10
N PHE A 140 -10.14 13.78 -0.07
CA PHE A 140 -8.80 13.25 -0.39
C PHE A 140 -8.34 13.76 -1.76
N ALA A 141 -9.17 13.59 -2.80
CA ALA A 141 -8.84 13.98 -4.16
C ALA A 141 -8.57 15.49 -4.27
N PHE A 142 -9.44 16.31 -3.67
CA PHE A 142 -9.29 17.76 -3.64
C PHE A 142 -7.99 18.18 -2.94
N LEU A 143 -7.70 17.62 -1.76
CA LEU A 143 -6.49 17.94 -1.01
C LEU A 143 -5.24 17.54 -1.80
N TYR A 144 -5.23 16.33 -2.38
CA TYR A 144 -4.12 15.84 -3.19
C TYR A 144 -3.84 16.76 -4.39
N LEU A 145 -4.87 17.05 -5.20
CA LEU A 145 -4.73 17.88 -6.41
C LEU A 145 -4.36 19.33 -6.10
N THR A 146 -4.66 19.82 -4.89
CA THR A 146 -4.28 21.16 -4.43
C THR A 146 -2.95 21.19 -3.65
N GLY A 147 -2.21 20.07 -3.60
CA GLY A 147 -0.92 19.97 -2.91
C GLY A 147 -1.02 20.09 -1.38
N ARG A 148 -2.21 19.85 -0.81
CA ARG A 148 -2.47 19.86 0.64
C ARG A 148 -2.40 18.44 1.20
N PRO A 149 -2.04 18.25 2.48
CA PRO A 149 -1.91 16.91 3.07
C PRO A 149 -3.23 16.11 3.02
N PRO A 150 -3.34 15.05 2.19
CA PRO A 150 -4.61 14.36 1.98
C PRO A 150 -4.79 13.15 2.91
N TYR A 151 -3.74 12.77 3.65
CA TYR A 151 -3.63 11.52 4.38
C TYR A 151 -4.62 11.37 5.55
N ALA A 152 -5.15 12.47 6.10
CA ALA A 152 -6.14 12.41 7.15
C ALA A 152 -7.47 11.81 6.65
N ALA A 153 -7.97 12.29 5.51
CA ALA A 153 -9.19 11.76 4.88
C ALA A 153 -9.01 10.27 4.50
N PHE A 154 -7.84 9.94 3.95
CA PHE A 154 -7.47 8.56 3.62
C PHE A 154 -7.40 7.66 4.86
N GLY A 155 -6.80 8.13 5.95
CA GLY A 155 -6.70 7.41 7.22
C GLY A 155 -8.06 7.15 7.87
N VAL A 156 -8.97 8.12 7.83
CA VAL A 156 -10.35 7.93 8.31
C VAL A 156 -11.06 6.85 7.49
N LEU A 157 -10.91 6.87 6.16
CA LEU A 157 -11.51 5.85 5.29
C LEU A 157 -10.97 4.44 5.59
N GLY A 158 -9.65 4.31 5.79
CA GLY A 158 -9.02 3.05 6.19
C GLY A 158 -9.48 2.56 7.58
N PHE A 159 -9.67 3.47 8.52
CA PHE A 159 -10.21 3.15 9.85
C PHE A 159 -11.65 2.64 9.78
N VAL A 160 -12.51 3.34 9.04
CA VAL A 160 -13.92 2.92 8.82
C VAL A 160 -13.97 1.56 8.12
N SER A 161 -13.12 1.33 7.11
CA SER A 161 -13.02 0.02 6.45
C SER A 161 -12.60 -1.09 7.41
N THR A 162 -11.65 -0.82 8.30
CA THR A 162 -11.23 -1.78 9.34
C THR A 162 -12.37 -2.10 10.31
N LEU A 163 -13.13 -1.10 10.76
CA LEU A 163 -14.30 -1.31 11.61
C LEU A 163 -15.38 -2.12 10.90
N ALA A 164 -15.66 -1.81 9.63
CA ALA A 164 -16.64 -2.54 8.84
C ALA A 164 -16.27 -4.04 8.75
N LEU A 165 -15.01 -4.34 8.46
CA LEU A 165 -14.50 -5.72 8.44
C LEU A 165 -14.60 -6.39 9.82
N PHE A 166 -14.26 -5.68 10.90
CA PHE A 166 -14.35 -6.20 12.26
C PHE A 166 -15.79 -6.60 12.61
N PHE A 167 -16.76 -5.70 12.38
CA PHE A 167 -18.16 -5.98 12.69
C PHE A 167 -18.78 -7.04 11.77
N THR A 168 -18.27 -7.23 10.56
CA THR A 168 -18.73 -8.30 9.66
C THR A 168 -18.18 -9.67 10.05
N PHE A 169 -16.92 -9.78 10.47
CA PHE A 169 -16.27 -11.08 10.69
C PHE A 169 -16.00 -11.42 12.16
N ASP A 170 -16.32 -10.51 13.08
CA ASP A 170 -16.05 -10.56 14.52
C ASP A 170 -14.61 -11.03 14.84
N ASN A 171 -13.65 -10.48 14.09
CA ASN A 171 -12.27 -10.95 14.13
C ASN A 171 -11.31 -9.78 14.39
N PRO A 172 -10.74 -9.66 15.60
CA PRO A 172 -9.90 -8.52 15.94
C PRO A 172 -8.61 -8.44 15.13
N ILE A 173 -8.19 -9.52 14.46
CA ILE A 173 -6.94 -9.51 13.68
C ILE A 173 -6.94 -8.43 12.59
N VAL A 174 -8.11 -8.04 12.08
CA VAL A 174 -8.27 -6.99 11.05
C VAL A 174 -7.67 -5.65 11.48
N PHE A 175 -7.55 -5.38 12.78
CA PHE A 175 -6.92 -4.16 13.31
C PHE A 175 -5.40 -4.11 13.05
N LEU A 176 -4.76 -5.22 12.69
CA LEU A 176 -3.36 -5.17 12.23
C LEU A 176 -3.19 -4.32 10.96
N GLN A 177 -4.25 -4.08 10.18
CA GLN A 177 -4.21 -3.11 9.07
C GLN A 177 -3.83 -1.69 9.52
N LEU A 178 -4.25 -1.30 10.74
CA LEU A 178 -3.84 0.00 11.29
C LEU A 178 -2.36 0.02 11.65
N VAL A 179 -1.85 -1.11 12.16
CA VAL A 179 -0.42 -1.28 12.48
C VAL A 179 0.41 -1.23 11.20
N THR A 180 0.01 -1.95 10.15
CA THR A 180 0.72 -1.93 8.86
C THR A 180 0.63 -0.56 8.19
N GLY A 181 -0.49 0.15 8.32
CA GLY A 181 -0.61 1.55 7.90
C GLY A 181 0.42 2.46 8.57
N GLN A 182 0.59 2.36 9.89
CA GLN A 182 1.60 3.16 10.60
C GLN A 182 3.04 2.76 10.26
N LEU A 183 3.31 1.47 10.08
CA LEU A 183 4.62 1.00 9.64
C LEU A 183 4.95 1.47 8.21
N THR A 184 3.95 1.56 7.33
CA THR A 184 4.11 2.14 5.99
C THR A 184 4.61 3.57 6.07
N LEU A 185 3.95 4.41 6.88
CA LEU A 185 4.37 5.81 7.11
C LEU A 185 5.76 5.89 7.75
N TYR A 186 6.06 4.99 8.68
CA TYR A 186 7.37 4.91 9.34
C TYR A 186 8.50 4.64 8.33
N PHE A 187 8.37 3.60 7.50
CA PHE A 187 9.37 3.27 6.48
C PHE A 187 9.46 4.35 5.39
N PHE A 188 8.33 4.93 4.99
CA PHE A 188 8.30 6.00 3.99
C PHE A 188 9.01 7.26 4.49
N THR A 189 8.81 7.64 5.76
CA THR A 189 9.52 8.75 6.38
C THR A 189 11.03 8.52 6.41
N LEU A 190 11.45 7.30 6.76
CA LEU A 190 12.87 6.93 6.74
C LEU A 190 13.45 6.92 5.33
N LEU A 191 12.68 6.45 4.34
CA LEU A 191 13.05 6.48 2.93
C LEU A 191 13.32 7.91 2.46
N LEU A 192 12.40 8.84 2.72
CA LEU A 192 12.57 10.24 2.34
C LEU A 192 13.77 10.90 3.04
N LYS A 193 13.98 10.55 4.32
CA LYS A 193 15.11 11.08 5.11
C LYS A 193 16.47 10.57 4.64
N THR A 194 16.60 9.26 4.42
CA THR A 194 17.89 8.61 4.15
C THR A 194 18.18 8.47 2.67
N ARG A 195 17.14 8.49 1.83
CA ARG A 195 17.17 8.16 0.39
C ARG A 195 17.69 6.74 0.13
N ALA A 196 17.61 5.86 1.13
CA ALA A 196 17.98 4.44 1.01
C ALA A 196 16.82 3.68 0.36
N GLN A 197 16.94 3.38 -0.94
CA GLN A 197 15.88 2.80 -1.75
C GLN A 197 15.51 1.37 -1.34
N SER A 198 16.32 0.69 -0.52
CA SER A 198 15.91 -0.56 0.13
C SER A 198 14.65 -0.38 1.01
N LEU A 199 14.46 0.80 1.58
CA LEU A 199 13.26 1.12 2.37
C LEU A 199 12.00 1.26 1.49
N HIS A 200 12.15 1.54 0.20
CA HIS A 200 11.02 1.57 -0.74
C HIS A 200 10.35 0.19 -0.84
N GLY A 201 11.15 -0.88 -0.95
CA GLY A 201 10.61 -2.24 -0.90
C GLY A 201 9.94 -2.56 0.45
N CYS A 202 10.44 -2.03 1.57
CA CYS A 202 9.77 -2.18 2.87
C CYS A 202 8.41 -1.47 2.91
N VAL A 203 8.30 -0.27 2.31
CA VAL A 203 7.02 0.46 2.20
C VAL A 203 6.01 -0.38 1.43
N ALA A 204 6.37 -0.88 0.24
CA ALA A 204 5.47 -1.68 -0.59
C ALA A 204 5.04 -2.99 0.09
N LEU A 205 5.98 -3.71 0.73
CA LEU A 205 5.67 -4.97 1.39
C LEU A 205 4.76 -4.77 2.62
N VAL A 206 5.02 -3.74 3.42
CA VAL A 206 4.22 -3.47 4.61
C VAL A 206 2.84 -2.93 4.24
N SER A 207 2.74 -2.03 3.26
CA SER A 207 1.45 -1.49 2.81
C SER A 207 0.52 -2.60 2.32
N THR A 208 1.05 -3.56 1.56
CA THR A 208 0.26 -4.67 1.02
C THR A 208 -0.09 -5.75 2.05
N SER A 209 0.70 -5.90 3.12
CA SER A 209 0.46 -6.94 4.14
C SER A 209 -0.89 -6.83 4.87
N GLY A 210 -1.52 -5.64 4.86
CA GLY A 210 -2.88 -5.46 5.34
C GLY A 210 -3.91 -6.34 4.62
N LEU A 211 -3.70 -6.64 3.34
CA LEU A 211 -4.59 -7.52 2.56
C LEU A 211 -4.54 -8.98 3.05
N TRP A 212 -3.35 -9.43 3.45
CA TRP A 212 -3.17 -10.77 4.01
C TRP A 212 -3.88 -10.91 5.35
N VAL A 213 -3.94 -9.83 6.14
CA VAL A 213 -4.70 -9.77 7.39
C VAL A 213 -6.20 -9.95 7.13
N ILE A 214 -6.76 -9.29 6.11
CA ILE A 214 -8.19 -9.46 5.75
C ILE A 214 -8.47 -10.91 5.35
N ALA A 215 -7.63 -11.48 4.47
CA ALA A 215 -7.77 -12.86 4.03
C ALA A 215 -7.67 -13.85 5.21
N TRP A 216 -6.74 -13.60 6.15
CA TRP A 216 -6.60 -14.39 7.37
C TRP A 216 -7.84 -14.28 8.26
N ALA A 217 -8.42 -13.08 8.42
CA ALA A 217 -9.64 -12.87 9.18
C ALA A 217 -10.80 -13.70 8.61
N ILE A 218 -11.04 -13.62 7.30
CA ILE A 218 -12.08 -14.40 6.60
C ILE A 218 -11.87 -15.89 6.81
N TYR A 219 -10.66 -16.39 6.55
CA TYR A 219 -10.37 -17.81 6.63
C TYR A 219 -10.52 -18.36 8.06
N SER A 220 -9.97 -17.64 9.04
CA SER A 220 -9.98 -18.08 10.44
C SER A 220 -11.36 -17.99 11.08
N SER A 221 -12.13 -16.94 10.78
CA SER A 221 -13.53 -16.87 11.24
C SER A 221 -14.40 -17.94 10.58
N ALA A 222 -14.26 -18.16 9.27
CA ALA A 222 -14.98 -19.24 8.56
C ALA A 222 -14.62 -20.65 9.06
N SER A 223 -13.43 -20.81 9.64
CA SER A 223 -12.96 -22.08 10.20
C SER A 223 -13.30 -22.24 11.69
N GLY A 224 -13.98 -21.26 12.30
CA GLY A 224 -14.36 -21.29 13.72
C GLY A 224 -13.20 -21.06 14.69
N THR A 225 -12.05 -20.57 14.21
CA THR A 225 -10.85 -20.32 15.03
C THR A 225 -10.33 -18.89 14.85
N PRO A 226 -11.16 -17.85 15.05
CA PRO A 226 -10.71 -16.47 14.91
C PRO A 226 -9.63 -16.15 15.94
N PRO A 227 -8.51 -15.50 15.55
CA PRO A 227 -7.54 -14.97 16.48
C PRO A 227 -8.18 -14.05 17.52
N GLY A 228 -7.81 -14.21 18.79
CA GLY A 228 -8.28 -13.33 19.85
C GLY A 228 -7.48 -12.01 19.95
N TRP A 229 -8.01 -11.09 20.76
CA TRP A 229 -7.38 -9.79 21.07
C TRP A 229 -5.96 -9.91 21.62
N VAL A 230 -5.65 -10.97 22.38
CA VAL A 230 -4.30 -11.21 22.91
C VAL A 230 -3.29 -11.36 21.79
N LEU A 231 -3.61 -12.13 20.73
CA LEU A 231 -2.70 -12.31 19.61
C LEU A 231 -2.51 -11.01 18.83
N LEU A 232 -3.59 -10.25 18.61
CA LEU A 232 -3.51 -8.92 18.00
C LEU A 232 -2.53 -8.02 18.78
N VAL A 233 -2.68 -7.93 20.10
CA VAL A 233 -1.83 -7.07 20.95
C VAL A 233 -0.38 -7.53 20.90
N VAL A 234 -0.12 -8.84 21.00
CA VAL A 234 1.24 -9.40 20.91
C VAL A 234 1.89 -9.04 19.58
N LEU A 235 1.18 -9.21 18.46
CA LEU A 235 1.69 -8.89 17.13
C LEU A 235 1.92 -7.38 16.96
N ALA A 236 1.00 -6.55 17.44
CA ALA A 236 1.14 -5.09 17.38
C ALA A 236 2.33 -4.59 18.20
N VAL A 237 2.50 -5.09 19.43
CA VAL A 237 3.63 -4.75 20.31
C VAL A 237 4.94 -5.26 19.73
N ALA A 238 4.97 -6.49 19.22
CA ALA A 238 6.16 -7.04 18.59
C ALA A 238 6.58 -6.22 17.36
N ALA A 239 5.62 -5.85 16.50
CA ALA A 239 5.88 -5.02 15.33
C ALA A 239 6.42 -3.63 15.71
N GLY A 240 5.80 -2.97 16.70
CA GLY A 240 6.29 -1.70 17.23
C GLY A 240 7.68 -1.82 17.88
N GLY A 241 7.90 -2.86 18.68
CA GLY A 241 9.18 -3.14 19.33
C GLY A 241 10.31 -3.37 18.33
N VAL A 242 10.06 -4.17 17.29
CA VAL A 242 11.03 -4.40 16.20
C VAL A 242 11.31 -3.10 15.45
N ALA A 243 10.29 -2.31 15.10
CA ALA A 243 10.47 -1.03 14.41
C ALA A 243 11.36 -0.07 15.22
N LEU A 244 11.11 0.05 16.52
CA LEU A 244 11.90 0.87 17.45
C LEU A 244 13.33 0.36 17.60
N ALA A 245 13.52 -0.96 17.75
CA ALA A 245 14.84 -1.57 17.87
C ALA A 245 15.69 -1.38 16.60
N LEU A 246 15.06 -1.41 15.42
CA LEU A 246 15.74 -1.20 14.14
C LEU A 246 16.01 0.27 13.82
N LYS A 247 15.23 1.21 14.39
CA LYS A 247 15.33 2.66 14.15
C LYS A 247 16.77 3.22 14.14
N PRO A 248 17.65 2.96 15.14
CA PRO A 248 19.00 3.53 15.15
C PRO A 248 19.89 3.04 14.00
N ARG A 249 19.61 1.85 13.45
CA ARG A 249 20.32 1.32 12.28
C ARG A 249 19.72 1.86 10.99
N LEU A 250 18.38 1.81 10.86
CA LEU A 250 17.68 2.25 9.67
C LEU A 250 17.86 3.75 9.40
N ALA A 251 17.86 4.58 10.45
CA ALA A 251 18.05 6.02 10.33
C ALA A 251 19.47 6.42 9.89
N LYS A 252 20.45 5.49 9.94
CA LYS A 252 21.84 5.70 9.52
C LYS A 252 22.15 5.06 8.16
N LEU A 253 21.15 4.50 7.48
CA LEU A 253 21.35 3.98 6.13
C LEU A 253 21.83 5.10 5.20
N ARG A 254 22.80 4.76 4.36
CA ARG A 254 23.32 5.68 3.35
C ARG A 254 22.36 5.75 2.17
N ALA A 255 22.32 6.91 1.52
CA ALA A 255 21.60 7.08 0.27
C ALA A 255 22.07 6.02 -0.74
N THR A 256 21.13 5.38 -1.42
CA THR A 256 21.45 4.44 -2.49
C THR A 256 22.05 5.22 -3.66
N PRO A 257 23.21 4.86 -4.21
CA PRO A 257 23.75 5.54 -5.38
C PRO A 257 22.81 5.34 -6.58
N ARG A 258 22.77 6.32 -7.49
CA ARG A 258 22.11 6.11 -8.78
C ARG A 258 22.99 5.22 -9.65
N GLY A 259 22.37 4.20 -10.26
CA GLY A 259 22.98 3.29 -11.22
C GLY A 259 23.17 3.88 -12.60
#